data_AF-A0A661JC36-F1
#
_entry.id   AF-A0A661JC36-F1
#
_cell.length_a   1.000
_cell.length_b   1.000
_cell.length_c   1.000
_cell.angle_alpha   90.00
_cell.angle_beta   90.00
_cell.angle_gamma   90.00
#
_symmetry.space_group_name_H-M   'P 1'
#
loop_
_entity.id
_entity.type
_entity.pdbx_description
1 polymer ?
#
loop_
_entity_poly.entity_id
_entity_poly.type
_entity_poly.pdbx_seq_one_letter_code
_entity_poly.pdbx_strand_id
1 'polypeptide(L)'
;MSMGERGKDKLPLRGIVKYVYKKMGAAILDYNMLSEGDRILVGVSGGKDSLSLLKLFLMRKRRVPIEFSFIACFIESEFIDVDKDTVFSYCQDNGIPFVTATLCIDEKEMNCFWCSWNRRKLLFELASEHNCNKVALGHNLDDIT
;
A
#
# COMPACT_ATOMS: atom_id res chain seq x y z
N MET A 1 23.32 -10.06 -19.32
CA MET A 1 23.35 -9.15 -18.15
C MET A 1 22.78 -9.92 -16.96
N SER A 2 23.51 -9.91 -15.85
CA SER A 2 23.48 -10.90 -14.77
C SER A 2 22.16 -10.94 -13.97
N MET A 3 21.53 -12.12 -13.90
CA MET A 3 20.49 -12.48 -12.92
C MET A 3 21.15 -12.77 -11.56
N GLY A 4 21.68 -11.73 -10.91
CA GLY A 4 22.37 -11.82 -9.62
C GLY A 4 21.46 -11.52 -8.43
N GLU A 5 21.38 -12.44 -7.48
CA GLU A 5 21.10 -12.20 -6.05
C GLU A 5 19.65 -12.00 -5.53
N ARG A 6 18.61 -12.67 -6.07
CA ARG A 6 17.27 -12.73 -5.40
C ARG A 6 17.15 -13.87 -4.36
N GLY A 7 18.11 -13.98 -3.44
CA GLY A 7 18.36 -15.24 -2.72
C GLY A 7 18.80 -15.20 -1.26
N LYS A 8 18.58 -14.14 -0.47
CA LYS A 8 18.94 -14.16 0.96
C LYS A 8 17.71 -13.86 1.85
N ASP A 9 17.39 -14.82 2.72
CA ASP A 9 16.27 -14.91 3.67
C ASP A 9 14.83 -14.97 3.12
N LYS A 10 14.47 -16.15 2.58
CA LYS A 10 13.07 -16.57 2.45
C LYS A 10 12.64 -17.36 3.70
N LEU A 11 12.34 -16.65 4.80
CA LEU A 11 11.61 -17.25 5.92
C LEU A 11 10.40 -18.05 5.36
N PRO A 12 10.23 -19.33 5.74
CA PRO A 12 9.17 -20.16 5.20
C PRO A 12 7.81 -19.60 5.61
N LEU A 13 6.96 -19.29 4.63
CA LEU A 13 5.59 -18.89 4.90
C LEU A 13 4.83 -20.09 5.44
N ARG A 14 4.21 -19.95 6.62
CA ARG A 14 3.44 -21.00 7.29
C ARG A 14 2.08 -20.48 7.71
N GLY A 15 1.14 -21.40 7.94
CA GLY A 15 -0.20 -21.11 8.45
C GLY A 15 -0.96 -20.05 7.64
N ILE A 16 -1.65 -19.16 8.36
CA ILE A 16 -2.49 -18.10 7.80
C ILE A 16 -1.73 -17.17 6.85
N VAL A 17 -0.47 -16.86 7.15
CA VAL A 17 0.36 -15.99 6.31
C VAL A 17 0.56 -16.59 4.91
N LYS A 18 0.82 -17.90 4.83
CA LYS A 18 0.94 -18.61 3.55
C LYS A 18 -0.39 -18.60 2.79
N TYR A 19 -1.51 -18.78 3.49
CA TYR A 19 -2.84 -18.77 2.91
C TYR A 19 -3.17 -17.40 2.28
N VAL A 20 -3.05 -16.32 3.06
CA VAL A 20 -3.32 -14.95 2.58
C VAL A 20 -2.38 -14.56 1.44
N TYR A 21 -1.08 -14.86 1.58
CA TYR A 21 -0.11 -14.63 0.51
C TYR A 21 -0.50 -15.30 -0.81
N LYS A 22 -0.95 -16.56 -0.76
CA LYS A 22 -1.43 -17.29 -1.94
C LYS A 22 -2.71 -16.68 -2.52
N LYS A 23 -3.69 -16.34 -1.68
CA LYS A 23 -4.96 -15.74 -2.12
C LYS A 23 -4.75 -14.40 -2.80
N MET A 24 -3.93 -13.52 -2.23
CA MET A 24 -3.52 -12.27 -2.86
C MET A 24 -2.84 -12.54 -4.21
N GLY A 25 -2.01 -13.58 -4.30
CA GLY A 25 -1.34 -13.94 -5.55
C GLY A 25 -2.26 -14.39 -6.66
N ALA A 26 -3.26 -15.20 -6.32
CA ALA A 26 -4.30 -15.59 -7.26
C ALA A 26 -5.03 -14.35 -7.76
N ALA A 27 -5.51 -13.47 -6.86
CA ALA A 27 -6.17 -12.22 -7.26
C ALA A 27 -5.29 -11.33 -8.15
N ILE A 28 -4.00 -11.16 -7.82
CA ILE A 28 -3.08 -10.38 -8.65
C ILE A 28 -2.99 -10.93 -10.08
N LEU A 29 -2.95 -12.25 -10.22
CA LEU A 29 -2.88 -12.91 -11.53
C LEU A 29 -4.21 -12.87 -12.26
N ASP A 30 -5.30 -13.26 -11.60
CA ASP A 30 -6.64 -13.36 -12.18
C ASP A 30 -7.14 -12.01 -12.73
N TYR A 31 -6.75 -10.91 -12.07
CA TYR A 31 -7.17 -9.55 -12.43
C TYR A 31 -6.04 -8.68 -13.01
N ASN A 32 -4.89 -9.26 -13.34
CA ASN A 32 -3.72 -8.54 -13.88
C ASN A 32 -3.34 -7.28 -13.07
N MET A 33 -3.39 -7.37 -11.73
CA MET A 33 -3.23 -6.21 -10.86
C MET A 33 -1.78 -5.70 -10.82
N LEU A 34 -0.78 -6.56 -11.06
CA LEU A 34 0.65 -6.20 -11.06
C LEU A 34 1.34 -6.68 -12.34
N SER A 35 2.28 -5.88 -12.82
CA SER A 35 3.02 -6.04 -14.07
C SER A 35 4.47 -5.60 -13.89
N GLU A 36 5.35 -6.05 -14.79
CA GLU A 36 6.77 -5.65 -14.81
C GLU A 36 6.91 -4.12 -14.91
N GLY A 37 7.77 -3.55 -14.08
CA GLY A 37 8.06 -2.12 -14.07
C GLY A 37 7.04 -1.25 -13.33
N ASP A 38 5.99 -1.84 -12.75
CA ASP A 38 4.99 -1.05 -12.02
C ASP A 38 5.60 -0.25 -10.87
N ARG A 39 5.09 0.97 -10.70
CA ARG A 39 5.32 1.83 -9.54
C ARG A 39 3.99 2.12 -8.87
N ILE A 40 3.83 1.60 -7.65
CA ILE A 40 2.55 1.60 -6.95
C ILE A 40 2.56 2.57 -5.77
N LEU A 41 1.56 3.44 -5.68
CA LEU A 41 1.25 4.18 -4.46
C LEU A 41 0.37 3.30 -3.57
N VAL A 42 0.81 2.99 -2.36
CA VAL A 42 0.04 2.20 -1.39
C VAL A 42 -0.54 3.14 -0.35
N GLY A 43 -1.87 3.23 -0.27
CA GLY A 43 -2.54 4.01 0.77
C GLY A 43 -2.48 3.28 2.12
N VAL A 44 -1.91 3.94 3.13
CA VAL A 44 -1.68 3.40 4.47
C VAL A 44 -2.42 4.27 5.47
N SER A 45 -3.36 3.67 6.20
CA SER A 45 -4.16 4.36 7.23
C SER A 45 -3.67 4.09 8.65
N GLY A 46 -2.64 3.25 8.83
CA GLY A 46 -2.22 2.70 10.12
C GLY A 46 -3.07 1.51 10.60
N GLY A 47 -4.17 1.20 9.90
CA GLY A 47 -5.01 0.04 10.21
C GLY A 47 -4.38 -1.30 9.76
N LYS A 48 -4.86 -2.39 10.38
CA LYS A 48 -4.38 -3.77 10.16
C LYS A 48 -4.35 -4.17 8.68
N ASP A 49 -5.34 -3.75 7.89
CA ASP A 49 -5.49 -4.18 6.49
C ASP A 49 -4.45 -3.50 5.60
N SER A 50 -4.27 -2.19 5.76
CA SER A 50 -3.27 -1.41 5.02
C SER A 50 -1.83 -1.81 5.37
N LEU A 51 -1.54 -2.08 6.65
CA LEU A 51 -0.22 -2.58 7.09
C LEU A 51 0.03 -4.01 6.61
N SER A 52 -1.00 -4.86 6.61
CA SER A 52 -0.92 -6.22 6.06
C SER A 52 -0.64 -6.20 4.56
N LEU A 53 -1.28 -5.28 3.82
CA LEU A 53 -1.03 -5.08 2.39
C LEU A 53 0.44 -4.69 2.13
N LEU A 54 0.97 -3.71 2.86
CA LEU A 54 2.40 -3.34 2.79
C LEU A 54 3.32 -4.54 3.06
N LYS A 55 3.05 -5.30 4.12
CA LYS A 55 3.85 -6.48 4.47
C LYS A 55 3.83 -7.51 3.34
N LEU A 56 2.68 -7.75 2.72
CA LEU A 56 2.54 -8.69 1.61
C LEU A 56 3.28 -8.20 0.35
N PHE A 57 3.25 -6.90 0.05
CA PHE A 57 4.04 -6.30 -1.03
C PHE A 57 5.54 -6.51 -0.82
N LEU A 58 6.07 -6.26 0.39
CA LEU A 58 7.47 -6.55 0.76
C LEU A 58 7.82 -8.03 0.55
N MET A 59 6.94 -8.94 0.98
CA MET A 59 7.14 -10.37 0.84
C MET A 59 7.13 -10.83 -0.62
N ARG A 60 6.30 -10.21 -1.46
CA ARG A 60 6.19 -10.48 -2.89
C ARG A 60 7.39 -9.96 -3.66
N LYS A 61 7.83 -8.72 -3.40
CA LYS A 61 9.01 -8.11 -4.03
C LYS A 61 10.25 -9.02 -3.96
N ARG A 62 10.38 -9.84 -2.90
CA ARG A 62 11.47 -10.82 -2.72
C ARG A 62 11.27 -12.19 -3.41
N ARG A 63 10.06 -12.50 -3.89
CA ARG A 63 9.66 -13.87 -4.29
C ARG A 63 9.08 -13.97 -5.70
N VAL A 64 8.47 -12.92 -6.24
CA VAL A 64 7.88 -12.95 -7.58
C VAL A 64 8.94 -12.67 -8.65
N PRO A 65 8.79 -13.21 -9.87
CA PRO A 65 9.78 -13.02 -10.93
C PRO A 65 9.64 -11.69 -11.69
N ILE A 66 8.84 -10.74 -11.19
CA ILE A 66 8.66 -9.41 -11.77
C ILE A 66 9.30 -8.34 -10.89
N GLU A 67 9.88 -7.31 -11.50
CA GLU A 67 10.37 -6.13 -10.78
C GLU A 67 9.25 -5.09 -10.69
N PHE A 68 8.98 -4.64 -9.47
CA PHE A 68 8.05 -3.54 -9.20
C PHE A 68 8.52 -2.76 -7.97
N SER A 69 8.10 -1.51 -7.89
CA SER A 69 8.41 -0.61 -6.77
C SER A 69 7.12 -0.09 -6.15
N PHE A 70 7.18 0.30 -4.89
CA PHE A 70 6.03 0.90 -4.23
C PHE A 70 6.48 1.92 -3.19
N ILE A 71 5.61 2.89 -2.96
CA ILE A 71 5.76 3.98 -2.00
C ILE A 71 4.52 4.00 -1.12
N ALA A 72 4.73 4.10 0.20
CA ALA A 72 3.66 4.22 1.17
C ALA A 72 3.19 5.67 1.24
N CYS A 73 1.88 5.88 1.23
CA CYS A 73 1.25 7.19 1.36
C CYS A 73 0.32 7.20 2.56
N PHE A 74 0.47 8.19 3.42
CA PHE A 74 -0.41 8.42 4.56
C PHE A 74 -1.10 9.78 4.41
N ILE A 75 -2.43 9.80 4.47
CA ILE A 75 -3.20 11.05 4.43
C ILE A 75 -3.58 11.43 5.85
N GLU A 76 -3.01 12.52 6.32
CA GLU A 76 -3.32 13.14 7.61
C GLU A 76 -4.66 13.86 7.53
N SER A 77 -5.40 13.83 8.63
CA SER A 77 -6.71 14.46 8.75
C SER A 77 -6.88 14.87 10.20
N GLU A 78 -7.31 16.10 10.46
CA GLU A 78 -7.44 16.65 11.81
C GLU A 78 -8.40 15.86 12.72
N PHE A 79 -9.32 15.09 12.12
CA PHE A 79 -10.33 14.28 12.80
C PHE A 79 -9.92 12.81 13.05
N ILE A 80 -8.78 12.36 12.52
CA ILE A 80 -8.31 10.99 12.69
C ILE A 80 -6.96 11.00 13.38
N ASP A 81 -6.99 10.69 14.68
CA ASP A 81 -5.78 10.50 15.46
C ASP A 81 -5.23 9.09 15.24
N VAL A 82 -4.24 8.99 14.36
CA VAL A 82 -3.48 7.78 14.10
C VAL A 82 -2.01 8.11 14.30
N ASP A 83 -1.31 7.23 15.01
CA ASP A 83 0.13 7.30 15.21
C ASP A 83 0.89 7.11 13.90
N LYS A 84 1.06 8.23 13.18
CA LYS A 84 1.85 8.34 11.95
C LYS A 84 3.30 7.94 12.19
N ASP A 85 3.86 8.24 13.36
CA ASP A 85 5.26 7.99 13.65
C ASP A 85 5.55 6.49 13.67
N THR A 86 4.67 5.69 14.26
CA THR A 86 4.77 4.22 14.18
C THR A 86 4.74 3.71 12.74
N VAL A 87 3.86 4.25 11.90
CA VAL A 87 3.78 3.86 10.48
C VAL A 87 5.04 4.29 9.72
N PHE A 88 5.54 5.49 9.99
CA PHE A 88 6.77 6.01 9.40
C PHE A 88 7.98 5.16 9.78
N SER A 89 8.18 4.86 11.07
CA SER A 89 9.25 3.98 11.56
C SER A 89 9.17 2.61 10.92
N TYR A 90 7.98 2.01 10.83
CA TYR A 90 7.81 0.74 10.13
C TYR A 90 8.25 0.79 8.66
N CYS A 91 7.91 1.88 7.95
CA CYS A 91 8.32 2.05 6.56
C CYS A 91 9.83 2.24 6.44
N GLN A 92 10.43 3.05 7.31
CA GLN A 92 11.87 3.29 7.37
C GLN A 92 12.65 1.99 7.61
N ASP A 93 12.26 1.21 8.62
CA ASP A 93 12.90 -0.06 8.99
C ASP A 93 12.87 -1.09 7.85
N ASN A 94 11.87 -1.00 6.97
CA ASN A 94 11.71 -1.91 5.83
C ASN A 94 12.20 -1.30 4.50
N GLY A 95 12.81 -0.10 4.51
CA GLY A 95 13.30 0.59 3.32
C GLY A 95 12.20 0.96 2.33
N ILE A 96 10.99 1.24 2.83
CA ILE A 96 9.84 1.68 2.01
C ILE A 96 9.84 3.21 1.98
N PRO A 97 9.89 3.85 0.80
CA PRO A 97 9.65 5.28 0.69
C PRO A 97 8.28 5.64 1.27
N PHE A 98 8.22 6.71 2.07
CA PHE A 98 7.01 7.13 2.77
C PHE A 98 6.74 8.61 2.49
N VAL A 99 5.50 8.92 2.11
CA VAL A 99 5.04 10.29 1.83
C VAL A 99 3.76 10.57 2.57
N THR A 100 3.57 11.83 2.95
CA THR A 100 2.38 12.29 3.64
C THR A 100 1.75 13.47 2.93
N ALA A 101 0.43 13.55 3.00
CA ALA A 101 -0.31 14.75 2.64
C ALA A 101 -1.37 15.02 3.69
N THR A 102 -1.66 16.30 3.92
CA THR A 102 -2.68 16.73 4.86
C THR A 102 -3.96 17.05 4.10
N LEU A 103 -5.06 16.40 4.49
CA LEU A 103 -6.38 16.78 4.04
C LEU A 103 -6.86 17.96 4.88
N CYS A 104 -6.77 19.16 4.33
CA CYS A 104 -7.38 20.35 4.92
C CYS A 104 -8.90 20.27 4.74
N ILE A 105 -9.66 20.35 5.83
CA ILE A 105 -11.11 20.21 5.80
C ILE A 105 -11.76 21.53 6.20
N ASP A 106 -12.75 21.98 5.42
CA ASP A 106 -13.68 23.01 5.86
C ASP A 106 -14.84 22.34 6.59
N GLU A 107 -14.97 22.58 7.91
CA GLU A 107 -16.00 21.97 8.77
C GLU A 107 -17.42 22.17 8.23
N LYS A 108 -17.67 23.26 7.48
CA LYS A 108 -19.02 23.58 6.97
C LYS A 108 -19.47 22.67 5.82
N GLU A 109 -18.53 22.07 5.09
CA GLU A 109 -18.84 21.16 3.97
C GLU A 109 -18.63 19.68 4.33
N MET A 110 -18.20 19.39 5.56
CA MET A 110 -17.74 18.06 5.92
C MET A 110 -18.88 17.06 6.02
N ASN A 111 -18.84 16.07 5.14
CA ASN A 111 -19.61 14.84 5.25
C ASN A 111 -18.76 13.66 4.77
N CYS A 112 -19.23 12.43 5.01
CA CYS A 112 -18.50 11.21 4.64
C CYS A 112 -18.16 11.15 3.13
N PHE A 113 -19.05 11.67 2.28
CA PHE A 113 -18.83 11.71 0.84
C PHE A 113 -17.70 12.68 0.48
N TRP A 114 -17.72 13.91 1.00
CA TRP A 114 -16.70 14.93 0.80
C TRP A 114 -15.32 14.43 1.28
N CYS A 115 -15.27 13.83 2.47
CA CYS A 115 -14.03 13.27 3.02
C CYS A 115 -13.46 12.15 2.15
N SER A 116 -14.29 11.17 1.76
CA SER A 116 -13.87 10.06 0.90
C SER A 116 -13.40 10.54 -0.48
N TRP A 117 -14.13 11.49 -1.07
CA TRP A 117 -13.80 12.07 -2.38
C TRP A 117 -12.45 12.79 -2.36
N ASN A 118 -12.24 13.69 -1.40
CA ASN A 118 -11.02 14.48 -1.33
C ASN A 118 -9.79 13.64 -0.93
N ARG A 119 -9.94 12.61 -0.08
CA ARG A 119 -8.84 11.64 0.16
C ARG A 119 -8.45 10.93 -1.12
N ARG A 120 -9.42 10.48 -1.91
CA ARG A 120 -9.16 9.80 -3.18
C ARG A 120 -8.51 10.74 -4.20
N LYS A 121 -8.94 12.00 -4.24
CA LYS A 121 -8.30 13.04 -5.05
C LYS A 121 -6.83 13.22 -4.68
N LEU A 122 -6.52 13.42 -3.40
CA LEU A 122 -5.14 13.55 -2.90
C LEU A 122 -4.30 12.30 -3.21
N LEU A 123 -4.86 11.09 -3.08
CA LEU A 123 -4.18 9.86 -3.46
C LEU A 123 -3.77 9.85 -4.94
N PHE A 124 -4.64 10.30 -5.84
CA PHE A 124 -4.32 10.34 -7.26
C PHE A 124 -3.32 11.45 -7.62
N GLU A 125 -3.39 12.59 -6.94
CA GLU A 125 -2.40 13.68 -7.08
C GLU A 125 -1.00 13.19 -6.67
N LEU A 126 -0.87 12.59 -5.49
CA LEU A 126 0.39 12.00 -5.01
C LEU A 126 0.89 10.86 -5.91
N ALA A 127 -0.03 10.03 -6.43
CA ALA A 127 0.35 8.99 -7.37
C ALA A 127 0.98 9.62 -8.63
N SER A 128 0.37 10.67 -9.17
CA SER A 128 0.90 11.41 -10.32
C SER A 128 2.25 12.05 -10.02
N GLU A 129 2.39 12.77 -8.90
CA GLU A 129 3.63 13.43 -8.48
C GLU A 129 4.80 12.45 -8.32
N HIS A 130 4.53 11.26 -7.78
CA HIS A 130 5.53 10.22 -7.59
C HIS A 130 5.67 9.25 -8.77
N ASN A 131 5.07 9.55 -9.92
CA ASN A 131 5.09 8.73 -11.13
C ASN A 131 4.61 7.29 -10.88
N CYS A 132 3.63 7.11 -10.00
CA CYS A 132 2.99 5.83 -9.73
C CYS A 132 1.89 5.60 -10.76
N ASN A 133 2.00 4.51 -11.52
CA ASN A 133 0.99 4.13 -12.52
C ASN A 133 -0.17 3.32 -11.92
N LYS A 134 -0.07 2.90 -10.65
CA LYS A 134 -1.11 2.17 -9.94
C LYS A 134 -1.27 2.66 -8.50
N VAL A 135 -2.47 2.49 -7.96
CA VAL A 135 -2.79 2.74 -6.54
C VAL A 135 -3.32 1.45 -5.91
N ALA A 136 -2.81 1.11 -4.74
CA ALA A 136 -3.26 -0.04 -3.96
C ALA A 136 -3.82 0.41 -2.61
N LEU A 137 -5.02 -0.09 -2.27
CA LEU A 137 -5.72 0.21 -1.03
C LEU A 137 -6.03 -1.08 -0.27
N GLY A 138 -6.04 -1.01 1.06
CA GLY A 138 -6.27 -2.14 1.95
C GLY A 138 -7.74 -2.54 2.12
N HIS A 139 -8.61 -2.34 1.13
CA HIS A 139 -10.01 -2.78 1.23
C HIS A 139 -10.09 -4.32 1.21
N ASN A 140 -10.83 -4.88 2.15
CA ASN A 140 -11.08 -6.31 2.26
C ASN A 140 -12.46 -6.68 1.67
N LEU A 141 -12.86 -7.95 1.78
CA LEU A 141 -14.11 -8.44 1.20
C LEU A 141 -15.35 -7.78 1.82
N ASP A 142 -15.32 -7.49 3.13
CA ASP A 142 -16.44 -6.91 3.87
C ASP A 142 -16.64 -5.42 3.53
N ASP A 143 -15.64 -4.77 2.93
CA ASP A 143 -15.72 -3.37 2.48
C ASP A 143 -16.42 -3.23 1.11
N ILE A 144 -16.63 -4.32 0.37
CA ILE A 144 -17.19 -4.31 -1.00
C ILE A 144 -18.72 -4.50 -0.99
N THR A 145 -19.31 -4.66 0.20
CA THR A 145 -20.73 -4.95 0.40
C THR A 145 -21.66 -3.76 0.19
#